data_AF-A0A349DD88-F1
#
_entry.id   AF-A0A349DD88-F1
#
_cell.length_a   1.000
_cell.length_b   1.000
_cell.length_c   1.000
_cell.angle_alpha   90.00
_cell.angle_beta   90.00
_cell.angle_gamma   90.00
#
_symmetry.space_group_name_H-M   'P 1'
#
loop_
_entity.id
_entity.type
_entity.pdbx_description
1 polymer ?
#
loop_
_entity_poly.entity_id
_entity_poly.type
_entity_poly.pdbx_seq_one_letter_code
_entity_poly.pdbx_strand_id
1 'polypeptide(L)'
;KVGCTEKFKLIETIERLTPEIFLKEKGNKKPICANVDLYSGFIYEMLRIPEDLYTPLFTTARIAGWTAHRLEELATGGRIIRPAYKSVMAKRKYVTIDQRVAKYAPDQSYVPYEERVIKGE
;
A
#
# COMPACT_ATOMS: atom_id res chain seq x y z
N LYS A 1 7.59 -21.82 27.63
CA LYS A 1 6.32 -22.56 27.79
C LYS A 1 6.06 -23.27 26.47
N VAL A 2 6.13 -24.60 26.45
CA VAL A 2 5.51 -25.40 25.38
C VAL A 2 3.98 -25.22 25.49
N GLY A 3 3.27 -25.03 24.38
CA GLY A 3 1.80 -24.93 24.41
C GLY A 3 1.09 -23.94 23.45
N CYS A 4 1.71 -23.51 22.35
CA CYS A 4 1.06 -22.57 21.40
C CYS A 4 0.25 -23.25 20.27
N THR A 5 -0.03 -24.55 20.41
CA THR A 5 -0.64 -25.39 19.36
C THR A 5 -2.03 -24.92 18.95
N GLU A 6 -2.87 -24.47 19.88
CA GLU A 6 -4.21 -23.96 19.58
C GLU A 6 -4.15 -22.71 18.69
N LYS A 7 -3.26 -21.77 19.01
CA LYS A 7 -3.07 -20.55 18.22
C LYS A 7 -2.46 -20.85 16.85
N PHE A 8 -1.53 -21.81 16.79
CA PHE A 8 -1.00 -22.30 15.51
C PHE A 8 -2.10 -22.89 14.62
N LYS A 9 -2.92 -23.81 15.15
CA LYS A 9 -4.06 -24.40 14.43
C LYS A 9 -5.06 -23.36 13.94
N LEU A 10 -5.30 -22.30 14.73
CA LEU A 10 -6.14 -21.19 14.32
C LEU A 10 -5.56 -20.48 13.09
N ILE A 11 -4.27 -20.12 13.11
CA ILE A 11 -3.60 -19.45 11.99
C ILE A 11 -3.58 -20.34 10.73
N GLU A 12 -3.26 -21.63 10.89
CA GLU A 12 -3.31 -22.61 9.79
C GLU A 12 -4.72 -22.75 9.19
N THR A 13 -5.74 -22.75 10.04
CA THR A 13 -7.14 -22.77 9.59
C THR A 13 -7.51 -21.51 8.82
N ILE A 14 -7.03 -20.33 9.26
CA ILE A 14 -7.21 -19.07 8.53
C ILE A 14 -6.55 -19.15 7.16
N GLU A 15 -5.28 -19.58 7.07
CA GLU A 15 -4.57 -19.71 5.81
C GLU A 15 -5.31 -20.64 4.83
N ARG A 16 -5.78 -21.80 5.31
CA ARG A 16 -6.45 -22.80 4.49
C ARG A 16 -7.83 -22.34 3.99
N LEU A 17 -8.62 -21.69 4.84
CA LEU A 17 -10.01 -21.31 4.50
C LEU A 17 -10.11 -19.99 3.75
N THR A 18 -9.14 -19.08 3.92
CA THR A 18 -9.21 -17.74 3.33
C THR A 18 -9.40 -17.75 1.81
N PRO A 19 -8.65 -18.54 1.01
CA PRO A 19 -8.79 -18.52 -0.45
C PRO A 19 -10.21 -18.87 -0.93
N GLU A 20 -10.82 -19.91 -0.34
CA GLU A 20 -12.18 -20.36 -0.69
C GLU A 20 -13.24 -19.32 -0.33
N ILE A 21 -13.16 -18.76 0.88
CA ILE A 21 -14.09 -17.73 1.36
C ILE A 21 -13.95 -16.47 0.50
N PHE A 22 -12.72 -16.04 0.21
CA PHE A 22 -12.50 -14.83 -0.58
C PHE A 22 -13.00 -14.98 -2.02
N LEU A 23 -12.85 -16.16 -2.61
CA LEU A 23 -13.43 -16.46 -3.92
C LEU A 23 -14.95 -16.36 -3.89
N LYS A 24 -15.59 -16.95 -2.88
CA LYS A 24 -17.05 -16.92 -2.71
C LYS A 24 -17.59 -15.50 -2.53
N GLU A 25 -16.95 -14.69 -1.68
CA GLU A 25 -17.45 -13.36 -1.30
C GLU A 25 -17.08 -12.25 -2.30
N LYS A 26 -15.88 -12.31 -2.90
CA LYS A 26 -15.37 -11.25 -3.79
C LYS A 26 -15.45 -11.61 -5.27
N GLY A 27 -15.78 -12.86 -5.62
CA GLY A 27 -15.79 -13.37 -6.99
C GLY A 27 -14.41 -13.31 -7.68
N ASN A 28 -13.34 -13.08 -6.91
CA ASN A 28 -12.02 -12.82 -7.43
C ASN A 28 -11.19 -14.11 -7.40
N LYS A 29 -10.73 -14.56 -8.56
CA LYS A 29 -9.92 -15.78 -8.72
C LYS A 29 -8.43 -15.57 -8.45
N LYS A 30 -8.01 -14.38 -7.99
CA LYS A 30 -6.61 -14.14 -7.65
C LYS A 30 -6.20 -15.07 -6.50
N PRO A 31 -5.06 -15.79 -6.64
CA PRO A 31 -4.55 -16.61 -5.55
C PRO A 31 -4.18 -15.71 -4.38
N ILE A 32 -4.75 -16.01 -3.21
CA ILE A 32 -4.38 -15.36 -1.95
C ILE A 32 -3.53 -16.37 -1.18
N CYS A 33 -2.31 -15.95 -0.87
CA CYS A 33 -1.36 -16.76 -0.10
C CYS A 33 -1.06 -16.05 1.22
N ALA A 34 -0.72 -16.82 2.25
CA ALA A 34 -0.17 -16.26 3.47
C ALA A 34 1.12 -15.49 3.14
N ASN A 35 1.21 -14.25 3.61
CA ASN A 35 2.47 -13.51 3.60
C ASN A 35 3.33 -13.92 4.82
N VAL A 36 4.59 -13.48 4.82
CA VAL A 36 5.51 -13.74 5.94
C VAL A 36 4.98 -13.18 7.27
N ASP A 37 4.21 -12.09 7.21
CA ASP A 37 3.69 -11.40 8.39
C ASP A 37 2.68 -12.25 9.17
N LEU A 38 1.92 -13.12 8.47
CA LEU A 38 0.92 -14.00 9.10
C LEU A 38 1.52 -14.88 10.21
N TYR A 39 2.71 -15.44 9.98
CA TYR A 39 3.37 -16.34 10.93
C TYR A 39 4.45 -15.65 11.77
N SER A 40 5.08 -14.58 11.27
CA SER A 40 6.17 -13.92 12.00
C SER A 40 5.71 -13.34 13.34
N GLY A 41 4.53 -12.70 13.42
CA GLY A 41 3.99 -12.20 14.68
C GLY A 41 3.73 -13.30 15.71
N PHE A 42 3.24 -14.46 15.26
CA PHE A 42 3.07 -15.64 16.11
C PHE A 42 4.41 -16.16 16.65
N ILE A 43 5.44 -16.19 15.80
CA ILE A 43 6.79 -16.60 16.20
C ILE A 43 7.36 -15.62 17.24
N TYR A 44 7.20 -14.32 17.06
CA TYR A 44 7.68 -13.32 18.01
C TYR A 44 6.97 -13.43 19.37
N GLU A 45 5.67 -13.72 19.38
CA GLU A 45 4.92 -13.98 20.61
C GLU A 45 5.39 -15.25 21.32
N MET A 46 5.67 -16.33 20.58
CA MET A 46 6.25 -17.55 21.16
C MET A 46 7.60 -17.28 21.83
N LEU A 47 8.37 -16.35 21.27
CA LEU A 47 9.65 -15.87 21.81
C LEU A 47 9.48 -14.83 22.93
N ARG A 48 8.26 -14.44 23.27
CA ARG A 48 7.92 -13.41 24.28
C ARG A 48 8.51 -12.05 23.99
N ILE A 49 8.62 -11.71 22.71
CA ILE A 49 9.00 -10.38 22.27
C ILE A 49 7.77 -9.48 22.43
N PRO A 50 7.88 -8.30 23.06
CA PRO A 50 6.80 -7.32 23.10
C PRO A 50 6.32 -6.95 21.69
N GLU A 51 5.01 -6.81 21.50
CA GLU A 51 4.40 -6.47 20.20
C GLU A 51 4.93 -5.15 19.62
N ASP A 52 5.22 -4.18 20.49
CA ASP A 52 5.83 -2.89 20.13
C ASP A 52 7.19 -3.05 19.40
N LEU A 53 7.85 -4.20 19.53
CA LEU A 53 9.14 -4.50 18.92
C LEU A 53 9.05 -5.30 17.62
N TYR A 54 7.86 -5.69 17.15
CA TYR A 54 7.73 -6.52 15.94
C TYR A 54 8.23 -5.79 14.69
N THR A 55 7.74 -4.57 14.45
CA THR A 55 8.17 -3.77 13.28
C THR A 55 9.64 -3.32 13.40
N PRO A 56 10.16 -2.90 14.56
CA PRO A 56 11.59 -2.67 14.74
C PRO A 56 12.45 -3.90 14.42
N LEU A 57 12.05 -5.10 14.83
CA LEU A 57 12.80 -6.33 14.57
C LEU A 57 12.77 -6.73 13.09
N PHE A 58 11.63 -6.55 12.42
CA PHE A 58 11.56 -6.67 10.97
C PHE A 58 12.51 -5.67 10.29
N THR A 59 12.50 -4.41 10.74
CA THR A 59 13.35 -3.34 10.22
C THR A 59 14.84 -3.69 10.31
N THR A 60 15.31 -4.20 11.44
CA THR A 60 16.73 -4.57 11.61
C THR A 60 17.15 -5.66 10.63
N ALA A 61 16.29 -6.66 10.39
CA ALA A 61 16.54 -7.70 9.38
C ALA A 61 16.51 -7.12 7.95
N ARG A 62 15.69 -6.11 7.66
CA ARG A 62 15.57 -5.51 6.33
C ARG A 62 16.71 -4.57 5.95
N ILE A 63 17.42 -3.98 6.91
CA ILE A 63 18.55 -3.07 6.66
C ILE A 63 19.57 -3.65 5.68
N ALA A 64 19.93 -4.94 5.80
CA ALA A 64 20.89 -5.57 4.89
C ALA A 64 20.43 -5.49 3.42
N GLY A 65 19.15 -5.77 3.15
CA GLY A 65 18.59 -5.68 1.81
C GLY A 65 18.43 -4.25 1.31
N TRP A 66 18.02 -3.31 2.18
CA TRP A 66 17.93 -1.89 1.82
C TRP A 66 19.29 -1.31 1.46
N THR A 67 20.33 -1.64 2.22
CA THR A 67 21.70 -1.22 1.93
C THR A 67 22.18 -1.80 0.60
N ALA A 68 21.93 -3.09 0.35
CA ALA A 68 22.29 -3.72 -0.93
C ALA A 68 21.63 -3.02 -2.13
N HIS A 69 20.31 -2.80 -2.09
CA HIS A 69 19.60 -2.08 -3.15
C HIS A 69 20.09 -0.63 -3.28
N ARG A 70 20.43 0.03 -2.18
CA ARG A 70 20.96 1.40 -2.23
C ARG A 70 22.31 1.45 -2.94
N LEU A 71 23.20 0.50 -2.64
CA LEU A 71 24.50 0.39 -3.30
C LEU A 71 24.34 0.08 -4.80
N GLU A 72 23.42 -0.83 -5.16
CA GLU A 72 23.11 -1.15 -6.55
C GLU A 72 22.60 0.06 -7.32
N GLU A 73 21.69 0.84 -6.73
CA GLU A 73 21.15 2.07 -7.34
C GLU A 73 22.24 3.14 -7.52
N LEU A 74 23.14 3.29 -6.55
CA LEU A 74 24.28 4.20 -6.67
C LEU A 74 25.27 3.78 -7.76
N ALA A 75 25.51 2.47 -7.91
CA ALA A 75 26.47 1.95 -8.88
C ALA A 75 25.93 1.92 -10.32
N THR A 76 24.62 1.74 -10.51
CA THR A 76 24.01 1.50 -11.84
C THR A 76 22.97 2.56 -12.24
N GLY A 77 22.32 3.18 -11.26
CA GLY A 77 21.07 3.92 -11.45
C GLY A 77 21.26 5.35 -11.94
N GLY A 78 22.20 6.09 -11.34
CA GLY A 78 22.65 7.45 -11.74
C GLY A 78 21.56 8.49 -12.02
N ARG A 79 20.29 8.18 -11.74
CA ARG A 79 19.09 8.89 -12.20
C ARG A 79 18.14 9.03 -11.04
N ILE A 80 17.60 10.23 -10.87
CA ILE A 80 16.61 10.51 -9.86
C ILE A 80 15.30 9.73 -10.12
N ILE A 81 14.77 9.10 -9.07
CA ILE A 81 13.44 8.49 -9.10
C ILE A 81 12.41 9.62 -8.96
N ARG A 82 11.86 10.09 -10.09
CA ARG A 82 10.87 11.18 -10.14
C ARG A 82 9.63 10.78 -10.94
N PRO A 83 8.63 10.13 -10.31
CA PRO A 83 7.37 9.85 -10.97
C PRO A 83 6.58 11.14 -11.27
N ALA A 84 5.71 11.08 -12.29
CA ALA A 84 4.77 12.15 -12.63
C ALA A 84 3.33 11.70 -12.33
N TYR A 85 2.45 12.68 -12.06
CA TYR A 85 1.03 12.44 -11.83
C TYR A 85 0.19 13.02 -12.97
N LYS A 86 -0.93 12.37 -13.28
CA LYS A 86 -1.94 12.90 -14.19
C LYS A 86 -2.93 13.76 -13.40
N SER A 87 -2.98 15.07 -13.71
CA SER A 87 -4.01 15.95 -13.14
C SER A 87 -5.37 15.60 -13.72
N VAL A 88 -6.38 15.49 -12.87
CA VAL A 88 -7.79 15.33 -13.27
C VAL A 88 -8.60 16.62 -13.12
N MET A 89 -7.96 17.71 -12.66
CA MET A 89 -8.64 18.99 -12.49
C MET A 89 -8.93 19.66 -13.83
N ALA A 90 -10.12 20.24 -13.96
CA ALA A 90 -10.45 21.14 -15.06
C ALA A 90 -9.65 22.45 -14.98
N LYS A 91 -9.37 23.04 -16.13
CA LYS A 91 -8.71 24.35 -16.25
C LYS A 91 -9.59 25.43 -15.60
N ARG A 92 -9.00 26.24 -14.72
CA ARG A 92 -9.70 27.33 -14.02
C ARG A 92 -9.30 28.66 -14.61
N LYS A 93 -10.28 29.54 -14.83
CA LYS A 93 -10.03 30.95 -15.11
C LYS A 93 -9.60 31.63 -13.81
N TYR A 94 -8.61 32.51 -13.92
CA TYR A 94 -8.20 33.33 -12.79
C TYR A 94 -9.29 34.35 -12.43
N VAL A 95 -9.50 34.57 -11.13
CA VAL A 95 -10.46 35.56 -10.58
C VAL A 95 -9.70 36.45 -9.60
N THR A 96 -9.84 37.77 -9.75
CA THR A 96 -9.21 38.77 -8.88
C THR A 96 -9.79 38.68 -7.46
N ILE A 97 -9.03 39.13 -6.46
CA ILE A 97 -9.36 38.89 -5.04
C ILE A 97 -10.71 39.49 -4.63
N ASP A 98 -11.04 40.66 -5.18
CA ASP A 98 -12.29 41.41 -5.00
C ASP A 98 -13.52 40.70 -5.58
N GLN A 99 -13.31 39.82 -6.57
CA GLN A 99 -14.37 39.08 -7.26
C GLN A 99 -14.52 37.63 -6.74
N ARG A 100 -13.71 37.21 -5.78
CA ARG A 100 -13.82 35.87 -5.17
C ARG A 100 -14.95 35.84 -4.15
N VAL A 101 -15.95 34.99 -4.38
CA VAL A 101 -16.99 34.70 -3.39
C VAL A 101 -16.45 33.79 -2.28
N ALA A 102 -16.87 34.00 -1.03
CA ALA A 102 -16.39 33.26 0.16
C ALA A 102 -16.56 31.73 0.07
N LYS A 103 -17.46 31.26 -0.81
CA LYS A 103 -17.60 29.85 -1.21
C LYS A 103 -17.40 29.72 -2.72
N TYR A 104 -16.18 29.95 -3.20
CA TYR A 104 -15.83 29.52 -4.55
C TYR A 104 -15.77 27.98 -4.52
N ALA A 105 -16.87 27.32 -4.87
CA ALA A 105 -16.86 25.92 -5.23
C ALA A 105 -16.46 25.88 -6.72
N PRO A 106 -15.17 25.67 -7.06
CA PRO A 106 -14.84 25.35 -8.44
C PRO A 106 -15.67 24.14 -8.83
N ASP A 107 -16.14 24.07 -10.08
CA ASP A 107 -16.70 22.83 -10.58
C ASP A 107 -15.64 21.72 -10.42
N GLN A 108 -15.88 20.84 -9.43
CA GLN A 108 -15.04 19.70 -9.10
C GLN A 108 -15.49 18.46 -9.88
N SER A 109 -16.39 18.62 -10.85
CA SER A 109 -16.81 17.54 -11.71
C SER A 109 -15.59 16.90 -12.37
N TYR A 110 -15.51 15.58 -12.24
CA TYR A 110 -14.52 14.81 -12.97
C TYR A 110 -14.87 14.89 -14.45
N VAL A 111 -14.00 15.52 -15.24
CA VAL A 111 -14.10 15.46 -16.71
C VAL A 111 -13.32 14.22 -17.17
N PRO A 112 -13.97 13.24 -17.84
CA PRO A 112 -13.31 12.07 -18.41
C PRO A 112 -12.18 12.46 -19.37
N TYR A 113 -11.22 11.55 -19.54
CA TYR A 113 -10.05 11.83 -20.36
C TYR A 113 -10.40 12.03 -21.83
N GLU A 114 -11.35 11.25 -22.35
CA GLU A 114 -11.81 11.32 -23.74
C GLU A 114 -12.35 12.71 -24.09
N GLU A 115 -13.12 13.31 -23.17
CA GLU A 115 -13.71 14.64 -23.36
C GLU A 115 -12.70 15.80 -23.32
N ARG A 116 -11.57 15.63 -22.62
CA ARG A 116 -10.48 16.64 -22.61
C ARG A 116 -9.73 16.66 -23.94
N VAL A 117 -9.43 15.48 -24.49
CA VAL A 117 -8.72 15.35 -25.78
C VAL A 117 -9.55 15.92 -26.93
N ILE A 118 -10.87 15.70 -26.94
CA ILE A 118 -11.78 16.23 -27.97
C ILE A 118 -11.84 17.77 -27.94
N LYS A 119 -11.69 18.39 -26.76
CA LYS A 119 -11.65 19.85 -26.59
C LYS A 119 -10.29 20.47 -26.91
N GLY A 120 -9.28 19.66 -27.28
CA GLY A 120 -7.93 20.13 -27.58
C GLY A 120 -7.17 20.66 -26.35
N GLU A 121 -7.52 20.18 -25.15
CA GLU A 121 -6.85 20.49 -23.88
C GLU A 121 -5.84 19.41 -23.45
#